data_AF-A0AAW1KLW5-F1
#
_entry.id   AF-A0AAW1KLW5-F1
#
_cell.length_a   1.000
_cell.length_b   1.000
_cell.length_c   1.000
_cell.angle_alpha   90.00
_cell.angle_beta   90.00
_cell.angle_gamma   90.00
#
_symmetry.space_group_name_H-M   'P 1'
#
loop_
_entity.id
_entity.type
_entity.pdbx_description
1 polymer ?
#
loop_
_entity_poly.entity_id
_entity_poly.type
_entity_poly.pdbx_seq_one_letter_code
_entity_poly.pdbx_strand_id
1 'polypeptide(L)'
;MRNTGLLPPNNIPLEKKLLFSLWILAIPESFLAAGDRFGLAKSTAHNVFKEVVGVLVALIPQYIVWPDDHAEAVRVFHERSNGFPGIVGAIDGCHI
;
A
#
# COMPACT_ATOMS: atom_id res chain seq x y z
N MET A 1 -2.33 -4.57 36.70
CA MET A 1 -3.06 -4.33 35.43
C MET A 1 -2.46 -3.09 34.79
N ARG A 2 -1.79 -3.21 33.63
CA ARG A 2 -1.12 -2.07 32.98
C ARG A 2 -2.16 -1.27 32.21
N ASN A 3 -2.32 0.00 32.58
CA ASN A 3 -3.15 0.97 31.87
C ASN A 3 -2.39 1.40 30.60
N THR A 4 -2.57 0.67 29.49
CA THR A 4 -2.02 1.06 28.20
C THR A 4 -2.94 2.13 27.63
N GLY A 5 -2.47 3.38 27.55
CA GLY A 5 -3.20 4.55 27.01
C GLY A 5 -3.52 4.46 25.51
N LEU A 6 -3.99 3.30 25.07
CA LEU A 6 -4.32 2.97 23.70
C LEU A 6 -5.77 3.38 23.44
N LEU A 7 -5.92 4.29 22.51
CA LEU A 7 -7.22 4.70 22.01
C LEU A 7 -7.89 3.52 21.29
N PRO A 8 -9.19 3.27 21.51
CA PRO A 8 -9.92 2.26 20.73
C PRO A 8 -9.88 2.62 19.23
N PRO A 9 -10.01 1.64 18.32
CA PRO A 9 -9.86 1.85 16.87
C PRO A 9 -10.77 2.93 16.27
N ASN A 10 -11.90 3.25 16.91
CA ASN A 10 -12.80 4.33 16.52
C ASN A 10 -12.33 5.74 16.90
N ASN A 11 -11.22 5.90 17.63
CA ASN A 11 -10.70 7.19 18.10
C ASN A 11 -9.31 7.54 17.53
N ILE A 12 -8.83 6.79 16.53
CA ILE A 12 -7.54 7.04 15.88
C ILE A 12 -7.76 8.05 14.75
N PRO A 13 -7.06 9.21 14.73
CA PRO A 13 -7.17 10.17 13.64
C PRO A 13 -6.88 9.55 12.28
N LEU A 14 -7.63 9.94 11.25
CA LEU A 14 -7.49 9.42 9.89
C LEU A 14 -6.06 9.56 9.37
N GLU A 15 -5.44 10.72 9.56
CA GLU A 15 -4.05 10.98 9.17
C GLU A 15 -3.09 9.95 9.77
N LYS A 16 -3.27 9.60 11.05
CA LYS A 16 -2.46 8.59 11.73
C LYS A 16 -2.70 7.20 11.15
N LYS A 17 -3.94 6.85 10.80
CA LYS A 17 -4.27 5.58 10.12
C LYS A 17 -3.58 5.48 8.76
N LEU A 18 -3.63 6.57 7.98
CA LEU A 18 -3.02 6.66 6.65
C LEU A 18 -1.50 6.55 6.73
N LEU A 19 -0.85 7.38 7.57
CA LEU A 19 0.60 7.35 7.77
C LEU A 19 1.10 5.99 8.22
N PHE A 20 0.41 5.36 9.19
CA PHE A 20 0.75 4.01 9.63
C PHE A 20 0.68 2.98 8.50
N SER A 21 -0.39 3.06 7.70
CA SER A 21 -0.61 2.08 6.62
C SER A 21 0.41 2.26 5.49
N LEU A 22 0.74 3.50 5.12
CA LEU A 22 1.78 3.81 4.16
C LEU A 22 3.16 3.35 4.65
N TRP A 23 3.46 3.50 5.94
CA TRP A 23 4.70 3.00 6.52
C TRP A 23 4.86 1.49 6.35
N ILE A 24 3.82 0.70 6.66
CA ILE A 24 3.83 -0.75 6.48
C ILE A 24 3.93 -1.16 5.00
N LEU A 25 3.30 -0.41 4.08
CA LEU A 25 3.39 -0.71 2.65
C LEU A 25 4.77 -0.38 2.07
N ALA A 26 5.43 0.67 2.59
CA ALA A 26 6.73 1.10 2.12
C ALA A 26 7.88 0.30 2.72
N ILE A 27 7.75 -0.14 3.98
CA ILE A 27 8.83 -0.76 4.75
C ILE A 27 8.37 -2.14 5.25
N PRO A 28 9.15 -3.21 5.02
CA PRO A 28 8.83 -4.55 5.50
C PRO A 28 9.09 -4.69 7.02
N GLU A 29 8.31 -3.97 7.82
CA GLU A 29 8.35 -4.01 9.29
C GLU A 29 7.12 -4.75 9.84
N SER A 30 7.28 -5.43 10.98
CA SER A 30 6.15 -6.10 11.62
C SER A 30 5.16 -5.10 12.23
N PHE A 31 3.87 -5.46 12.29
CA PHE A 31 2.84 -4.66 12.97
C PHE A 31 3.13 -4.39 14.45
N LEU A 32 3.95 -5.22 15.10
CA LEU A 32 4.37 -4.98 16.48
C LEU A 32 5.35 -3.80 16.53
N ALA A 33 6.45 -3.88 15.77
CA ALA A 33 7.49 -2.86 15.78
C ALA A 33 6.98 -1.51 15.23
N ALA A 34 6.26 -1.52 14.11
CA ALA A 34 5.62 -0.32 13.59
C ALA A 34 4.50 0.17 14.53
N GLY A 35 3.74 -0.74 15.14
CA GLY A 35 2.70 -0.39 16.11
C GLY A 35 3.27 0.38 17.30
N ASP A 36 4.39 -0.08 17.86
CA ASP A 36 5.08 0.60 18.96
C ASP A 36 5.52 2.02 18.58
N ARG A 37 6.05 2.23 17.36
CA ARG A 37 6.42 3.58 16.84
C ARG A 37 5.23 4.53 16.76
N PHE A 38 4.07 4.01 16.34
CA PHE A 38 2.85 4.79 16.18
C PHE A 38 1.98 4.77 17.45
N GLY A 39 2.40 4.13 18.54
CA GLY A 39 1.59 4.00 19.76
C GLY A 39 0.27 3.26 19.54
N LEU A 40 0.31 2.16 18.78
CA LEU A 40 -0.81 1.28 18.48
C LEU A 40 -0.51 -0.14 18.97
N ALA A 41 -1.44 -0.76 19.70
CA ALA A 41 -1.35 -2.19 19.97
C ALA A 41 -1.35 -2.98 18.65
N LYS A 42 -0.61 -4.09 18.60
CA LYS A 42 -0.50 -4.97 17.42
C LYS A 42 -1.85 -5.28 16.76
N SER A 43 -2.88 -5.63 17.54
CA SER A 43 -4.22 -5.92 17.01
C SER A 43 -4.89 -4.70 16.37
N THR A 44 -4.71 -3.53 16.98
CA THR A 44 -5.25 -2.25 16.49
C THR A 44 -4.50 -1.81 15.23
N ALA A 45 -3.17 -1.92 15.22
CA ALA A 45 -2.32 -1.69 14.06
C ALA A 45 -2.76 -2.54 12.86
N HIS A 46 -2.95 -3.84 13.06
CA HIS A 46 -3.44 -4.74 12.02
C HIS A 46 -4.83 -4.35 11.49
N ASN A 47 -5.75 -3.98 12.39
CA ASN A 47 -7.11 -3.56 11.99
C ASN A 47 -7.09 -2.24 11.21
N VAL A 48 -6.30 -1.26 11.65
CA VAL A 48 -6.10 0.01 10.95
C VAL A 48 -5.55 -0.22 9.54
N PHE A 49 -4.51 -1.04 9.42
CA PHE A 49 -3.93 -1.37 8.13
C PHE A 49 -4.96 -2.02 7.19
N LYS A 50 -5.71 -3.01 7.69
CA LYS A 50 -6.75 -3.69 6.91
C LYS A 50 -7.86 -2.74 6.45
N GLU A 51 -8.29 -1.81 7.31
CA GLU A 51 -9.29 -0.79 6.99
C GLU A 51 -8.81 0.11 5.84
N VAL A 52 -7.62 0.68 5.96
CA VAL A 52 -7.06 1.59 4.95
C VAL A 52 -6.79 0.87 3.63
N VAL A 53 -6.16 -0.31 3.67
CA VAL A 53 -5.91 -1.10 2.46
C VAL A 53 -7.22 -1.51 1.78
N GLY A 54 -8.27 -1.83 2.54
CA GLY A 54 -9.58 -2.12 1.97
C GLY A 54 -10.15 -0.95 1.16
N VAL A 55 -9.99 0.28 1.64
CA VAL A 55 -10.39 1.49 0.91
C VAL A 55 -9.52 1.69 -0.33
N LEU A 56 -8.20 1.54 -0.22
CA LEU A 56 -7.28 1.66 -1.36
C LEU A 56 -7.61 0.65 -2.47
N VAL A 57 -7.92 -0.59 -2.09
CA VAL A 57 -8.35 -1.63 -3.03
C VAL A 57 -9.64 -1.25 -3.75
N ALA A 58 -10.61 -0.68 -3.04
CA ALA A 58 -11.85 -0.20 -3.66
C ALA A 58 -11.61 0.95 -4.66
N LEU A 59 -10.52 1.71 -4.49
CA LEU A 59 -10.12 2.79 -5.38
C LEU A 59 -9.28 2.31 -6.58
N ILE A 60 -8.70 1.11 -6.55
CA ILE A 60 -7.85 0.58 -7.64
C ILE A 60 -8.44 0.81 -9.04
N PRO A 61 -9.73 0.50 -9.32
CA PRO A 61 -10.29 0.66 -10.66
C PRO A 61 -10.31 2.10 -11.18
N GLN A 62 -10.21 3.10 -10.30
CA GLN A 62 -10.20 4.52 -10.68
C GLN A 62 -8.79 5.03 -11.00
N TYR A 63 -7.74 4.41 -10.45
CA TYR A 63 -6.37 4.91 -10.53
C TYR A 63 -5.42 3.98 -11.32
N ILE A 64 -5.67 2.67 -11.30
CA ILE A 64 -4.90 1.69 -12.06
C ILE A 64 -5.70 1.31 -13.29
N VAL A 65 -5.43 2.00 -14.40
CA VAL A 65 -6.04 1.75 -15.71
C VAL A 65 -5.07 0.95 -16.56
N TRP A 66 -5.49 -0.23 -17.00
CA TRP A 66 -4.73 -1.05 -17.94
C TRP A 66 -5.07 -0.63 -19.38
N PRO A 67 -4.12 -0.73 -20.32
CA PRO A 67 -4.40 -0.43 -21.72
C PRO A 67 -5.41 -1.44 -22.30
N ASP A 68 -6.46 -0.93 -22.95
CA ASP A 68 -7.48 -1.76 -23.60
C ASP A 68 -6.95 -2.43 -24.88
N ASP A 69 -6.04 -1.76 -25.59
CA ASP A 69 -5.31 -2.34 -26.72
C ASP A 69 -3.95 -2.88 -26.25
N HIS A 70 -3.95 -4.17 -25.91
CA HIS A 70 -2.74 -4.86 -25.49
C HIS A 70 -1.69 -4.95 -26.61
N ALA A 71 -2.09 -5.03 -27.88
CA ALA A 71 -1.15 -5.15 -28.99
C ALA A 71 -0.39 -3.84 -29.19
N GLU A 72 -1.10 -2.72 -29.12
CA GLU A 72 -0.51 -1.39 -29.11
C GLU A 72 0.42 -1.20 -27.91
N ALA A 73 -0.02 -1.58 -26.70
CA ALA A 73 0.78 -1.46 -25.49
C ALA A 73 2.09 -2.26 -25.57
N VAL A 74 2.05 -3.50 -26.06
CA VAL A 74 3.25 -4.32 -26.29
C VAL A 74 4.18 -3.66 -27.30
N ARG A 75 3.63 -3.16 -28.42
CA ARG A 75 4.45 -2.49 -29.46
C ARG A 75 5.16 -1.26 -28.88
N VAL A 76 4.41 -0.39 -28.22
CA VAL A 76 4.94 0.84 -27.61
C VAL A 76 5.98 0.54 -26.54
N PHE A 77 5.74 -0.46 -25.68
CA PHE A 77 6.72 -0.86 -24.67
C PHE A 77 8.01 -1.36 -25.32
N HIS A 78 7.91 -2.26 -26.30
CA HIS A 78 9.06 -2.81 -27.01
C HIS A 78 9.86 -1.73 -27.73
N GLU A 79 9.20 -0.82 -28.47
CA GLU A 79 9.86 0.29 -29.19
C GLU A 79 10.61 1.24 -28.25
N ARG A 80 10.07 1.52 -27.06
CA ARG A 80 10.67 2.48 -26.12
C ARG A 80 11.77 1.90 -25.24
N SER A 81 11.67 0.62 -24.90
CA SER A 81 12.56 -0.02 -23.92
C SER A 81 13.49 -1.06 -24.50
N ASN A 82 13.32 -1.43 -25.78
CA ASN A 82 13.89 -2.64 -26.36
C ASN A 82 13.61 -3.89 -25.49
N GLY A 83 12.45 -3.87 -24.82
CA GLY A 83 12.06 -4.78 -23.76
C GLY A 83 11.68 -6.18 -24.26
N PHE A 84 11.23 -7.02 -23.33
CA PHE A 84 10.92 -8.42 -23.64
C PHE A 84 9.66 -8.58 -24.51
N PRO A 85 9.65 -9.51 -25.49
CA PRO A 85 8.46 -9.80 -26.29
C PRO A 85 7.26 -10.19 -25.43
N GLY A 86 6.07 -9.69 -25.79
CA GLY A 86 4.81 -10.03 -25.11
C GLY A 86 4.56 -9.29 -23.79
N ILE A 87 5.37 -8.27 -23.46
CA ILE A 87 5.22 -7.46 -22.25
C ILE A 87 4.57 -6.12 -22.59
N VAL A 88 3.50 -5.75 -21.86
CA VAL A 88 2.77 -4.48 -22.01
C VAL A 88 3.42 -3.31 -21.27
N GLY A 89 4.29 -3.62 -20.30
CA GLY A 89 4.90 -2.66 -19.39
C GLY A 89 5.71 -3.37 -18.30
N ALA A 90 6.59 -2.64 -17.63
CA ALA A 90 7.34 -3.12 -16.48
C ALA A 90 7.07 -2.22 -15.27
N ILE A 91 6.88 -2.83 -14.10
CA ILE A 91 6.79 -2.14 -12.81
C ILE A 91 8.05 -2.52 -12.04
N ASP A 92 8.91 -1.54 -11.78
CA ASP A 92 10.11 -1.72 -10.97
C ASP A 92 10.01 -0.87 -9.69
N GLY A 93 10.64 -1.34 -8.62
CA GLY A 93 10.80 -0.58 -7.40
C GLY A 93 12.12 0.17 -7.45
N CYS A 94 12.08 1.50 -7.51
CA CYS A 94 13.31 2.28 -7.36
C CYS A 94 13.75 2.28 -5.89
N HIS A 95 15.01 1.95 -5.63
CA HIS A 95 15.62 2.24 -4.33
C HIS A 95 15.76 3.76 -4.21
N ILE A 96 15.19 4.36 -3.15
CA ILE A 96 15.36 5.78 -2.79
C ILE A 96 16.45 5.95 -1.76
#